data_AF-A0A914K2D5-F1
#
_entry.id   AF-A0A914K2D5-F1
#
_cell.length_a   1.000
_cell.length_b   1.000
_cell.length_c   1.000
_cell.angle_alpha   90.00
_cell.angle_beta   90.00
_cell.angle_gamma   90.00
#
_symmetry.space_group_name_H-M   'P 1'
#
loop_
_entity.id
_entity.type
_entity.pdbx_description
1 polymer ?
#
loop_
_entity_poly.entity_id
_entity_poly.type
_entity_poly.pdbx_seq_one_letter_code
_entity_poly.pdbx_strand_id
1 'polypeptide(L)'
;MIFSLNPDVWDENPLCAESFENPQTKDNGFVLIGIMTAAKFVDTRAYHVWKTWAKDFPGKVLFFVAEDTYSIYPEMPLIRLKGVDDSYPPQKKSFAMIHWMYDNYLDDFDWFMRADDDLYVRGEKLEEFLRSLDSKKPHYLGQAGLGNLAEYGQLALGRRENYCMGGPGIVFSKETIRMLGPHLEGCLMELLTTHEDVELGRCVRKHVGIACTWNYEMQTLFHNNQSAPKSFKGTGMNPELKHAITLHPVKEPENMIKTHREDLITQIRELKATSAKLDDELVEDQPQPLVRRAPNTTDDIVPWEYTALNKLTFCADGINCPTHTINHNMKAALGDIINE
;
A
#
# COMPACT_ATOMS: atom_id res chain seq x y z
N MET A 1 29.90 15.92 -41.73
CA MET A 1 28.76 16.84 -41.92
C MET A 1 28.37 17.34 -40.55
N ILE A 2 28.67 18.60 -40.31
CA ILE A 2 28.45 19.32 -39.06
C ILE A 2 27.01 19.80 -39.12
N PHE A 3 26.15 19.34 -38.21
CA PHE A 3 24.83 19.96 -38.04
C PHE A 3 24.92 21.03 -36.95
N SER A 4 24.79 22.26 -37.44
CA SER A 4 24.58 23.49 -36.70
C SER A 4 23.37 23.35 -35.77
N LEU A 5 23.60 23.49 -34.46
CA LEU A 5 22.53 23.71 -33.49
C LEU A 5 22.21 25.21 -33.49
N ASN A 6 20.97 25.52 -33.84
CA ASN A 6 20.39 26.85 -33.68
C ASN A 6 20.05 27.04 -32.18
N PRO A 7 20.52 28.09 -31.47
CA PRO A 7 20.29 28.21 -30.03
C PRO A 7 18.95 28.86 -29.62
N ASP A 8 18.13 29.30 -30.56
CA ASP A 8 16.99 30.17 -30.26
C ASP A 8 15.63 29.48 -30.43
N VAL A 9 15.30 28.52 -29.56
CA VAL A 9 13.91 28.06 -29.34
C VAL A 9 13.72 27.56 -27.89
N TRP A 10 13.88 28.42 -26.88
CA TRP A 10 13.41 28.13 -25.51
C TRP A 10 12.90 29.37 -24.75
N ASP A 11 12.44 30.40 -25.47
CA ASP A 11 11.60 31.44 -24.86
C ASP A 11 10.14 31.15 -25.20
N GLU A 12 9.50 30.34 -24.33
CA GLU A 12 8.09 30.47 -23.95
C GLU A 12 7.78 29.38 -22.92
N ASN A 13 7.61 29.81 -21.67
CA ASN A 13 7.22 29.00 -20.53
C ASN A 13 5.85 28.32 -20.75
N PRO A 14 5.74 26.98 -20.80
CA PRO A 14 4.45 26.29 -20.85
C PRO A 14 4.35 25.25 -19.72
N LEU A 15 4.66 25.65 -18.47
CA LEU A 15 4.43 24.84 -17.26
C LEU A 15 3.32 25.45 -16.41
N CYS A 16 2.15 25.67 -17.01
CA CYS A 16 0.89 25.82 -16.30
C CYS A 16 -0.18 25.11 -17.13
N ALA A 17 -0.43 23.83 -16.85
CA ALA A 17 -1.67 23.20 -17.25
C ALA A 17 -2.79 23.82 -16.39
N GLU A 18 -3.67 24.62 -16.99
CA GLU A 18 -4.88 25.06 -16.32
C GLU A 18 -5.82 23.87 -16.14
N SER A 19 -5.85 23.29 -14.95
CA SER A 19 -6.87 22.34 -14.52
C SER A 19 -8.03 23.10 -13.87
N PHE A 20 -9.22 23.05 -14.47
CA PHE A 20 -10.46 23.45 -13.80
C PHE A 20 -10.86 22.37 -12.78
N GLU A 21 -10.38 22.49 -11.54
CA GLU A 21 -10.95 21.76 -10.41
C GLU A 21 -11.65 22.73 -9.45
N ASN A 22 -12.93 22.45 -9.22
CA ASN A 22 -13.78 23.13 -8.24
C ASN A 22 -13.21 22.86 -6.83
N PRO A 23 -13.12 23.84 -5.91
CA PRO A 23 -12.50 23.63 -4.61
C PRO A 23 -13.42 22.80 -3.71
N GLN A 24 -13.37 21.47 -3.86
CA GLN A 24 -13.80 20.56 -2.84
C GLN A 24 -12.66 20.39 -1.83
N THR A 25 -13.02 20.44 -0.56
CA THR A 25 -12.14 20.12 0.57
C THR A 25 -11.33 18.86 0.26
N LYS A 26 -10.02 19.01 0.10
CA LYS A 26 -9.09 17.91 -0.23
C LYS A 26 -9.10 16.90 0.91
N ASP A 27 -9.82 15.79 0.73
CA ASP A 27 -9.54 14.57 1.47
C ASP A 27 -8.14 14.10 1.04
N ASN A 28 -7.16 14.20 1.93
CA ASN A 28 -5.83 13.64 1.69
C ASN A 28 -5.97 12.12 1.48
N GLY A 29 -5.59 11.63 0.31
CA GLY A 29 -5.61 10.21 0.00
C GLY A 29 -4.40 9.49 0.60
N PHE A 30 -4.51 8.19 0.87
CA PHE A 30 -3.41 7.45 1.48
C PHE A 30 -2.35 7.01 0.43
N VAL A 31 -2.80 6.41 -0.68
CA VAL A 31 -1.91 5.93 -1.76
C VAL A 31 -2.39 6.42 -3.13
N LEU A 32 -1.46 6.95 -3.93
CA LEU A 32 -1.64 7.21 -5.36
C LEU A 32 -0.88 6.18 -6.19
N ILE A 33 -1.59 5.45 -7.06
CA ILE A 33 -0.99 4.50 -7.99
C ILE A 33 -1.04 5.06 -9.41
N GLY A 34 0.12 5.23 -10.02
CA GLY A 34 0.27 5.47 -11.45
C GLY A 34 0.55 4.18 -12.20
N ILE A 35 -0.40 3.76 -13.04
CA ILE A 35 -0.27 2.60 -13.93
C ILE A 35 0.19 3.07 -15.29
N MET A 36 1.37 2.63 -15.71
CA MET A 36 1.90 2.91 -17.02
C MET A 36 1.38 1.91 -18.05
N THR A 37 0.86 2.39 -19.18
CA THR A 37 0.40 1.54 -20.28
C THR A 37 0.72 2.15 -21.65
N ALA A 38 0.58 1.36 -22.71
CA ALA A 38 0.77 1.74 -24.10
C ALA A 38 -0.57 1.73 -24.83
N ALA A 39 -0.71 2.48 -25.92
CA ALA A 39 -1.95 2.62 -26.68
C ALA A 39 -2.56 1.26 -27.06
N LYS A 40 -1.73 0.30 -27.45
CA LYS A 40 -2.17 -1.07 -27.80
C LYS A 40 -2.76 -1.88 -26.63
N PHE A 41 -2.52 -1.47 -25.38
CA PHE A 41 -2.93 -2.19 -24.17
C PHE A 41 -3.97 -1.44 -23.32
N VAL A 42 -4.29 -0.18 -23.66
CA VAL A 42 -5.29 0.62 -22.95
C VAL A 42 -6.65 -0.09 -22.89
N ASP A 43 -7.19 -0.44 -24.06
CA ASP A 43 -8.53 -1.05 -24.17
C ASP A 43 -8.55 -2.55 -23.86
N THR A 44 -7.40 -3.13 -23.49
CA THR A 44 -7.28 -4.54 -23.12
C THR A 44 -6.77 -4.66 -21.69
N ARG A 45 -5.46 -4.70 -21.47
CA ARG A 45 -4.86 -4.94 -20.15
C ARG A 45 -5.26 -3.88 -19.14
N ALA A 46 -5.05 -2.60 -19.46
CA ALA A 46 -5.30 -1.51 -18.53
C ALA A 46 -6.80 -1.40 -18.18
N TYR A 47 -7.68 -1.59 -19.15
CA TYR A 47 -9.12 -1.66 -18.90
C TYR A 47 -9.49 -2.78 -17.92
N HIS A 48 -8.90 -3.98 -18.06
CA HIS A 48 -9.17 -5.09 -17.15
C HIS A 48 -8.55 -4.90 -15.75
N VAL A 49 -7.40 -4.24 -15.65
CA VAL A 49 -6.89 -3.74 -14.35
C VAL A 49 -7.91 -2.79 -13.73
N TRP A 50 -8.37 -1.80 -14.49
CA TRP A 50 -9.33 -0.80 -14.04
C TRP A 50 -10.66 -1.41 -13.59
N LYS A 51 -11.22 -2.37 -14.31
CA LYS A 51 -12.48 -3.06 -13.94
C LYS A 51 -12.33 -4.07 -12.81
N THR A 52 -11.11 -4.38 -12.37
CA THR A 52 -10.85 -5.33 -11.28
C THR A 52 -10.30 -4.59 -10.06
N TRP A 53 -9.08 -4.90 -9.62
CA TRP A 53 -8.53 -4.45 -8.35
C TRP A 53 -8.41 -2.92 -8.24
N ALA A 54 -8.21 -2.20 -9.35
CA ALA A 54 -8.03 -0.76 -9.32
C ALA A 54 -9.35 0.00 -9.04
N LYS A 55 -10.51 -0.61 -9.30
CA LYS A 55 -11.81 0.02 -9.03
C LYS A 55 -12.10 0.16 -7.53
N ASP A 56 -11.74 -0.88 -6.78
CA ASP A 56 -12.05 -1.00 -5.35
C ASP A 56 -10.80 -0.68 -4.49
N PHE A 57 -9.77 -0.07 -5.09
CA PHE A 57 -8.54 0.27 -4.38
C PHE A 57 -8.79 1.38 -3.35
N PRO A 58 -8.30 1.25 -2.10
CA PRO A 58 -8.46 2.26 -1.05
C PRO A 58 -7.49 3.44 -1.23
N GLY A 59 -7.65 4.16 -2.34
CA GLY A 59 -6.81 5.28 -2.75
C GLY A 59 -7.17 5.76 -4.15
N LYS A 60 -6.22 6.39 -4.85
CA LYS A 60 -6.42 6.88 -6.21
C LYS A 60 -5.57 6.10 -7.19
N VAL A 61 -6.18 5.68 -8.30
CA VAL A 61 -5.49 4.99 -9.39
C VAL A 61 -5.66 5.78 -10.69
N LEU A 62 -4.56 6.09 -11.35
CA LEU A 62 -4.49 6.84 -12.60
C LEU A 62 -3.72 6.02 -13.65
N PHE A 63 -4.16 6.11 -14.91
CA PHE A 63 -3.54 5.39 -16.02
C PHE A 63 -2.77 6.36 -16.92
N PHE A 64 -1.47 6.20 -17.01
CA PHE A 64 -0.58 7.07 -17.76
C PHE A 64 -0.28 6.50 -19.15
N VAL A 65 -0.56 7.30 -20.17
CA VAL A 65 -0.47 6.93 -21.58
C VAL A 65 0.30 7.99 -22.38
N ALA A 66 0.70 7.64 -23.60
CA ALA A 66 1.28 8.58 -24.55
C ALA A 66 0.28 9.69 -24.94
N GLU A 67 0.79 10.83 -25.41
CA GLU A 67 0.01 12.04 -25.72
C GLU A 67 -1.19 11.76 -26.64
N ASP A 68 -0.97 10.98 -27.70
CA ASP A 68 -1.97 10.69 -28.73
C ASP A 68 -2.83 9.45 -28.45
N THR A 69 -2.84 8.96 -27.21
CA THR A 69 -3.57 7.74 -26.84
C THR A 69 -5.00 8.06 -26.41
N TYR A 70 -5.95 7.32 -26.96
CA TYR A 70 -7.37 7.38 -26.62
C TYR A 70 -7.88 5.98 -26.27
N SER A 71 -8.89 5.90 -25.40
CA SER A 71 -9.62 4.67 -25.10
C SER A 71 -11.02 4.73 -25.67
N ILE A 72 -11.56 3.55 -26.03
CA ILE A 72 -12.99 3.40 -26.32
C ILE A 72 -13.87 3.50 -25.06
N TYR A 73 -13.26 3.47 -23.87
CA TYR A 73 -13.91 3.58 -22.56
C TYR A 73 -13.68 4.99 -21.99
N PRO A 74 -14.58 5.96 -22.25
CA PRO A 74 -14.38 7.37 -21.90
C PRO A 74 -14.31 7.62 -20.39
N GLU A 75 -14.77 6.66 -19.57
CA GLU A 75 -14.77 6.77 -18.13
C GLU A 75 -13.46 6.32 -17.44
N MET A 76 -12.50 5.76 -18.21
CA MET A 76 -11.19 5.41 -17.66
C MET A 76 -10.41 6.67 -17.25
N PRO A 77 -9.78 6.70 -16.06
CA PRO A 77 -9.03 7.85 -15.59
C PRO A 77 -7.64 7.92 -16.26
N LEU A 78 -7.63 8.29 -17.55
CA LEU A 78 -6.43 8.40 -18.36
C LEU A 78 -5.75 9.77 -18.18
N ILE A 79 -4.43 9.74 -17.98
CA ILE A 79 -3.53 10.89 -18.03
C ILE A 79 -2.64 10.75 -19.26
N ARG A 80 -2.80 11.68 -20.20
CA ARG A 80 -1.97 11.75 -21.41
C ARG A 80 -0.75 12.63 -21.14
N LEU A 81 0.42 12.03 -21.21
CA LEU A 81 1.68 12.72 -20.93
C LEU A 81 2.17 13.44 -22.20
N LYS A 82 2.24 14.77 -22.14
CA LYS A 82 2.67 15.62 -23.26
C LYS A 82 4.10 15.29 -23.69
N GLY A 83 4.32 15.15 -24.99
CA GLY A 83 5.60 14.82 -25.60
C GLY A 83 6.09 13.39 -25.32
N VAL A 84 5.27 12.52 -24.73
CA VAL A 84 5.62 11.13 -24.43
C VAL A 84 4.95 10.19 -25.44
N ASP A 85 5.71 9.23 -25.93
CA ASP A 85 5.28 8.20 -26.88
C ASP A 85 5.31 6.79 -26.25
N ASP A 86 5.06 5.77 -27.08
CA ASP A 86 5.12 4.35 -26.70
C ASP A 86 6.49 3.70 -26.98
N SER A 87 7.56 4.50 -27.11
CA SER A 87 8.91 3.99 -27.36
C SER A 87 9.37 3.03 -26.26
N TYR A 88 10.00 1.93 -26.68
CA TYR A 88 10.58 0.94 -25.77
C TYR A 88 12.11 1.04 -25.75
N PRO A 89 12.75 1.02 -24.57
CA PRO A 89 12.15 0.92 -23.23
C PRO A 89 11.43 2.20 -22.76
N PRO A 90 10.43 2.10 -21.86
CA PRO A 90 9.50 3.18 -21.52
C PRO A 90 10.08 4.20 -20.52
N GLN A 91 11.35 4.58 -20.68
CA GLN A 91 12.08 5.43 -19.74
C GLN A 91 11.42 6.80 -19.59
N LYS A 92 11.20 7.49 -20.72
CA LYS A 92 10.55 8.80 -20.74
C LYS A 92 9.18 8.78 -20.08
N LYS A 93 8.39 7.73 -20.34
CA LYS A 93 7.05 7.59 -19.79
C LYS A 93 7.05 7.39 -18.27
N SER A 94 7.92 6.52 -17.76
CA SER A 94 7.99 6.29 -16.31
C SER A 94 8.44 7.54 -15.55
N PHE A 95 9.51 8.20 -16.01
CA PHE A 95 10.00 9.43 -15.38
C PHE A 95 8.97 10.56 -15.45
N ALA A 96 8.33 10.76 -16.61
CA ALA A 96 7.28 11.76 -16.78
C ALA A 96 6.04 11.48 -15.91
N MET A 97 5.66 10.21 -15.76
CA MET A 97 4.57 9.81 -14.85
C MET A 97 4.89 10.17 -13.39
N ILE A 98 6.09 9.85 -12.91
CA ILE A 98 6.48 10.15 -11.53
C ILE A 98 6.59 11.65 -11.32
N HIS A 99 7.14 12.39 -12.29
CA HIS A 99 7.20 13.86 -12.24
C HIS A 99 5.79 14.46 -12.19
N TRP A 100 4.87 13.95 -13.00
CA TRP A 100 3.49 14.42 -12.99
C TRP A 100 2.80 14.16 -11.65
N MET A 101 3.00 12.98 -11.04
CA MET A 101 2.45 12.70 -9.70
C MET A 101 3.04 13.63 -8.64
N TYR A 102 4.34 13.96 -8.75
CA TYR A 102 4.99 14.96 -7.88
C TYR A 102 4.33 16.34 -8.03
N ASP A 103 4.21 16.86 -9.26
CA ASP A 103 3.67 18.20 -9.50
C ASP A 103 2.21 18.36 -9.05
N ASN A 104 1.40 17.31 -9.22
CA ASN A 104 -0.05 17.40 -9.06
C ASN A 104 -0.54 16.90 -7.69
N TYR A 105 0.18 15.97 -7.06
CA TYR A 105 -0.34 15.20 -5.92
C TYR A 105 0.63 15.03 -4.75
N LEU A 106 1.83 15.62 -4.78
CA LEU A 106 2.81 15.50 -3.68
C LEU A 106 2.18 15.77 -2.31
N ASP A 107 1.37 16.83 -2.21
CA ASP A 107 0.79 17.25 -0.93
C ASP A 107 -0.46 16.47 -0.54
N ASP A 108 -1.08 15.77 -1.49
CA ASP A 108 -2.38 15.12 -1.33
C ASP A 108 -2.28 13.66 -0.91
N PHE A 109 -1.12 13.02 -1.10
CA PHE A 109 -0.90 11.59 -0.83
C PHE A 109 0.35 11.31 0.02
N ASP A 110 0.26 10.29 0.88
CA ASP A 110 1.37 9.81 1.72
C ASP A 110 2.30 8.82 0.99
N TRP A 111 1.76 8.09 0.01
CA TRP A 111 2.48 7.05 -0.73
C TRP A 111 2.17 7.12 -2.22
N PHE A 112 3.18 6.79 -3.03
CA PHE A 112 3.12 6.81 -4.48
C PHE A 112 3.59 5.46 -5.02
N MET A 113 2.92 4.91 -6.02
CA MET A 113 3.31 3.64 -6.62
C MET A 113 3.36 3.74 -8.14
N ARG A 114 4.47 3.30 -8.73
CA ARG A 114 4.62 3.02 -10.16
C ARG A 114 4.27 1.57 -10.41
N ALA A 115 3.32 1.32 -11.30
CA ALA A 115 2.83 -0.02 -11.67
C ALA A 115 2.78 -0.21 -13.19
N ASP A 116 2.95 -1.46 -13.64
CA ASP A 116 2.73 -1.86 -15.04
C ASP A 116 1.28 -2.32 -15.27
N ASP A 117 0.84 -2.31 -16.52
CA ASP A 117 -0.51 -2.71 -16.94
C ASP A 117 -0.82 -4.22 -16.83
N ASP A 118 0.17 -5.03 -16.47
CA ASP A 118 0.05 -6.46 -16.20
C ASP A 118 0.34 -6.80 -14.72
N LEU A 119 0.18 -5.84 -13.81
CA LEU A 119 0.27 -6.03 -12.37
C LEU A 119 -1.10 -6.27 -11.74
N TYR A 120 -1.20 -7.25 -10.84
CA TYR A 120 -2.35 -7.36 -9.92
C TYR A 120 -1.92 -6.91 -8.51
N VAL A 121 -2.70 -6.03 -7.89
CA VAL A 121 -2.44 -5.48 -6.54
C VAL A 121 -3.58 -5.83 -5.60
N ARG A 122 -3.25 -6.38 -4.43
CA ARG A 122 -4.19 -6.54 -3.31
C ARG A 122 -4.21 -5.25 -2.49
N GLY A 123 -5.18 -4.39 -2.77
CA GLY A 123 -5.25 -3.03 -2.22
C GLY A 123 -5.18 -2.98 -0.69
N GLU A 124 -6.02 -3.75 -0.01
CA GLU A 124 -6.06 -3.82 1.46
C GLU A 124 -4.71 -4.23 2.07
N LYS A 125 -4.02 -5.21 1.46
CA LYS A 125 -2.71 -5.68 1.93
C LYS A 125 -1.61 -4.66 1.70
N LEU A 126 -1.66 -3.94 0.58
CA LEU A 126 -0.73 -2.84 0.31
C LEU A 126 -0.93 -1.74 1.35
N GLU A 127 -2.18 -1.36 1.61
CA GLU A 127 -2.50 -0.34 2.60
C GLU A 127 -2.03 -0.75 4.00
N GLU A 128 -2.38 -1.96 4.46
CA GLU A 128 -1.96 -2.49 5.77
C GLU A 128 -0.43 -2.45 5.92
N PHE A 129 0.30 -2.91 4.89
CA PHE A 129 1.75 -2.88 4.87
C PHE A 129 2.30 -1.44 5.00
N LEU A 130 1.77 -0.49 4.23
CA LEU A 130 2.25 0.89 4.23
C LEU A 130 1.89 1.64 5.51
N ARG A 131 0.78 1.29 6.17
CA ARG A 131 0.40 1.85 7.49
C ARG A 131 1.38 1.48 8.60
N SER A 132 2.17 0.43 8.43
CA SER A 132 3.24 0.05 9.36
C SER A 132 4.51 0.90 9.23
N LEU A 133 4.59 1.78 8.22
CA LEU A 133 5.76 2.58 7.87
C LEU A 133 5.48 4.09 8.02
N ASP A 134 6.55 4.87 8.19
CA ASP A 134 6.47 6.33 8.32
C ASP A 134 6.71 7.01 6.97
N SER A 135 5.65 7.52 6.34
CA SER A 135 5.72 8.20 5.03
C SER A 135 6.57 9.47 5.01
N LYS A 136 6.90 10.03 6.20
CA LYS A 136 7.78 11.20 6.34
C LYS A 136 9.26 10.84 6.30
N LYS A 137 9.58 9.54 6.27
CA LYS A 137 10.94 9.05 6.06
C LYS A 137 11.09 8.52 4.64
N PRO A 138 12.29 8.64 4.05
CA PRO A 138 12.51 8.19 2.69
C PRO A 138 12.46 6.67 2.63
N HIS A 139 11.47 6.15 1.91
CA HIS A 139 11.28 4.74 1.59
C HIS A 139 11.24 4.53 0.06
N TYR A 140 11.92 3.46 -0.38
CA TYR A 140 11.93 2.99 -1.77
C TYR A 140 11.77 1.47 -1.75
N LEU A 141 10.54 1.02 -2.01
CA LEU A 141 10.07 -0.33 -1.72
C LEU A 141 9.66 -1.05 -3.00
N GLY A 142 9.88 -2.35 -3.04
CA GLY A 142 9.56 -3.22 -4.16
C GLY A 142 10.42 -4.47 -4.09
N GLN A 143 10.44 -5.25 -5.17
CA GLN A 143 11.35 -6.38 -5.25
C GLN A 143 12.72 -5.94 -5.75
N ALA A 144 13.75 -6.11 -4.91
CA ALA A 144 15.09 -5.69 -5.27
C ALA A 144 15.71 -6.61 -6.35
N GLY A 145 16.20 -6.02 -7.43
CA GLY A 145 17.03 -6.63 -8.45
C GLY A 145 18.51 -6.32 -8.27
N LEU A 146 19.38 -7.26 -8.62
CA LEU A 146 20.84 -7.09 -8.65
C LEU A 146 21.42 -7.05 -10.09
N GLY A 147 20.54 -7.19 -11.09
CA GLY A 147 20.94 -7.51 -12.46
C GLY A 147 21.27 -9.00 -12.64
N ASN A 148 21.14 -9.52 -13.86
CA ASN A 148 21.57 -10.88 -14.16
C ASN A 148 23.10 -10.98 -14.24
N LEU A 149 23.66 -12.18 -14.01
CA LEU A 149 25.10 -12.46 -14.23
C LEU A 149 25.59 -12.09 -15.63
N ALA A 150 24.70 -12.15 -16.64
CA ALA A 150 24.98 -11.73 -18.02
C ALA A 150 25.02 -10.21 -18.22
N GLU A 151 24.36 -9.46 -17.33
CA GLU A 151 24.26 -7.99 -17.34
C GLU A 151 25.16 -7.35 -16.27
N TYR A 152 25.89 -8.18 -15.51
CA TYR A 152 26.83 -7.75 -14.48
C TYR A 152 27.98 -6.97 -15.12
N GLY A 153 27.96 -5.65 -14.94
CA GLY A 153 28.87 -4.70 -15.60
C GLY A 153 28.25 -3.92 -16.77
N GLN A 154 27.09 -4.33 -17.30
CA GLN A 154 26.33 -3.58 -18.32
C GLN A 154 25.34 -2.59 -17.70
N LEU A 155 24.82 -2.90 -16.51
CA LEU A 155 23.90 -2.01 -15.78
C LEU A 155 24.60 -0.82 -15.09
N ALA A 156 25.94 -0.78 -15.16
CA ALA A 156 26.79 0.16 -14.43
C ALA A 156 26.50 0.20 -12.91
N LEU A 157 25.96 -0.88 -12.34
CA LEU A 157 25.71 -1.04 -10.91
C LEU A 157 26.97 -1.52 -10.19
N GLY A 158 27.29 -0.89 -9.07
CA GLY A 158 28.33 -1.36 -8.15
C GLY A 158 27.98 -2.71 -7.51
N ARG A 159 28.99 -3.42 -6.96
CA ARG A 159 28.84 -4.78 -6.37
C ARG A 159 27.79 -4.92 -5.26
N ARG A 160 27.31 -3.81 -4.69
CA ARG A 160 26.32 -3.75 -3.61
C ARG A 160 25.12 -2.86 -3.97
N GLU A 161 24.97 -2.52 -5.24
CA GLU A 161 23.91 -1.63 -5.70
C GLU A 161 22.75 -2.47 -6.20
N ASN A 162 21.56 -2.13 -5.71
CA ASN A 162 20.30 -2.75 -6.10
C ASN A 162 19.35 -1.66 -6.62
N TYR A 163 18.27 -2.10 -7.24
CA TYR A 163 17.16 -1.25 -7.69
C TYR A 163 15.86 -2.01 -7.46
N CYS A 164 14.72 -1.32 -7.40
CA CYS A 164 13.44 -2.00 -7.34
C CYS A 164 13.03 -2.35 -8.77
N MET A 165 12.77 -3.64 -9.05
CA MET A 165 12.32 -4.07 -10.36
C MET A 165 10.95 -3.46 -10.70
N GLY A 166 10.79 -2.97 -11.94
CA GLY A 166 9.58 -2.27 -12.36
C GLY A 166 8.31 -3.14 -12.32
N GLY A 167 8.39 -4.35 -12.87
CA GLY A 167 7.26 -5.26 -13.07
C GLY A 167 6.34 -5.46 -11.85
N PRO A 168 6.86 -5.97 -10.72
CA PRO A 168 6.04 -6.18 -9.51
C PRO A 168 5.61 -4.88 -8.81
N GLY A 169 5.98 -3.71 -9.35
CA GLY A 169 5.62 -2.39 -8.82
C GLY A 169 6.70 -1.82 -7.90
N ILE A 170 6.78 -0.50 -7.91
CA ILE A 170 7.73 0.29 -7.12
C ILE A 170 6.96 1.30 -6.29
N VAL A 171 7.17 1.31 -4.98
CA VAL A 171 6.50 2.20 -4.03
C VAL A 171 7.49 3.19 -3.44
N PHE A 172 7.05 4.44 -3.35
CA PHE A 172 7.77 5.57 -2.80
C PHE A 172 6.95 6.18 -1.66
N SER A 173 7.60 6.48 -0.54
CA SER A 173 7.02 7.41 0.46
C SER A 173 6.93 8.82 -0.12
N LYS A 174 6.03 9.64 0.43
CA LYS A 174 5.96 11.08 0.18
C LYS A 174 7.32 11.77 0.28
N GLU A 175 8.12 11.46 1.30
CA GLU A 175 9.44 12.07 1.47
C GLU A 175 10.40 11.75 0.31
N THR A 176 10.41 10.50 -0.16
CA THR A 176 11.19 10.09 -1.35
C THR A 176 10.76 10.87 -2.60
N ILE A 177 9.46 10.99 -2.87
CA ILE A 177 8.96 11.76 -4.03
C ILE A 177 9.29 13.24 -3.90
N ARG A 178 9.16 13.82 -2.70
CA ARG A 178 9.51 15.22 -2.41
C ARG A 178 10.97 15.53 -2.75
N MET A 179 11.89 14.63 -2.39
CA MET A 179 13.33 14.79 -2.65
C MET A 179 13.69 14.48 -4.11
N LEU A 180 13.00 13.52 -4.73
CA LEU A 180 13.32 13.05 -6.08
C LEU A 180 12.76 13.98 -7.18
N GLY A 181 11.55 14.49 -6.99
CA GLY A 181 10.78 15.25 -7.99
C GLY A 181 11.58 16.30 -8.76
N PRO A 182 12.27 17.24 -8.06
CA PRO A 182 13.06 18.30 -8.70
C PRO A 182 14.23 17.82 -9.58
N HIS A 183 14.56 16.52 -9.54
CA HIS A 183 15.72 15.95 -10.24
C HIS A 183 15.34 14.98 -11.35
N LEU A 184 14.05 14.62 -11.49
CA LEU A 184 13.61 13.60 -12.45
C LEU A 184 13.93 13.98 -13.90
N GLU A 185 13.77 15.25 -14.28
CA GLU A 185 14.11 15.73 -15.63
C GLU A 185 15.62 15.60 -15.90
N GLY A 186 16.46 16.04 -14.96
CA GLY A 186 17.91 15.90 -15.07
C GLY A 186 18.34 14.43 -15.16
N CYS A 187 17.75 13.55 -14.35
CA CYS A 187 18.02 12.12 -14.41
C CYS A 187 17.63 11.49 -15.76
N LEU A 188 16.53 11.95 -16.38
CA LEU A 188 16.12 11.49 -17.71
C LEU A 188 17.10 11.91 -18.81
N MET A 189 17.82 13.02 -18.64
CA MET A 189 18.83 13.50 -19.59
C MET A 189 20.20 12.83 -19.38
N GLU A 190 20.43 12.21 -18.22
CA GLU A 190 21.71 11.60 -17.82
C GLU A 190 21.65 10.06 -17.77
N LEU A 191 20.73 9.44 -18.52
CA LEU A 191 20.56 7.99 -18.50
C LEU A 191 21.82 7.26 -19.00
N LEU A 192 22.25 6.22 -18.28
CA LEU A 192 23.41 5.41 -18.64
C LEU A 192 23.04 4.10 -19.33
N THR A 193 21.84 3.61 -19.09
CA THR A 193 21.31 2.37 -19.65
C THR A 193 19.91 2.59 -20.19
N THR A 194 19.39 1.61 -20.91
CA THR A 194 18.00 1.62 -21.39
C THR A 194 17.01 1.02 -20.38
N HIS A 195 17.49 0.50 -19.24
CA HIS A 195 16.63 -0.15 -18.24
C HIS A 195 16.00 0.89 -17.31
N GLU A 196 14.73 1.20 -17.55
CA GLU A 196 14.01 2.24 -16.82
C GLU A 196 14.08 2.12 -15.29
N ASP A 197 13.86 0.92 -14.76
CA ASP A 197 13.86 0.65 -13.31
C ASP A 197 15.26 0.80 -12.68
N VAL A 198 16.31 0.42 -13.41
CA VAL A 198 17.71 0.65 -13.03
C VAL A 198 18.03 2.13 -12.97
N GLU A 199 17.63 2.89 -13.99
CA GLU A 199 17.88 4.33 -14.07
C GLU A 199 17.11 5.10 -12.99
N LEU A 200 15.86 4.72 -12.72
CA LEU A 200 15.07 5.27 -11.64
C LEU A 200 15.72 4.99 -10.28
N GLY A 201 16.17 3.76 -10.04
CA GLY A 201 16.93 3.39 -8.84
C GLY A 201 18.22 4.21 -8.70
N ARG A 202 18.93 4.47 -9.80
CA ARG A 202 20.14 5.32 -9.79
C ARG A 202 19.80 6.77 -9.42
N CYS A 203 18.72 7.32 -9.95
CA CYS A 203 18.25 8.65 -9.63
C CYS A 203 17.89 8.79 -8.13
N VAL A 204 17.12 7.83 -7.60
CA VAL A 204 16.77 7.75 -6.17
C VAL A 204 18.03 7.71 -5.31
N ARG A 205 19.00 6.86 -5.65
CA ARG A 205 20.26 6.76 -4.91
C ARG A 205 21.05 8.07 -4.93
N LYS A 206 21.16 8.70 -6.10
CA LYS A 206 21.94 9.94 -6.29
C LYS A 206 21.34 11.13 -5.51
N HIS A 207 20.01 11.25 -5.50
CA HIS A 207 19.33 12.45 -4.98
C HIS A 207 18.65 12.27 -3.62
N VAL A 208 18.25 11.04 -3.27
CA VAL A 208 17.60 10.72 -2.00
C VAL A 208 18.56 10.02 -1.04
N GLY A 209 19.59 9.33 -1.56
CA GLY A 209 20.61 8.65 -0.75
C GLY A 209 20.20 7.28 -0.21
N ILE A 210 19.11 6.70 -0.73
CA ILE A 210 18.61 5.37 -0.35
C ILE A 210 18.68 4.39 -1.52
N ALA A 211 18.61 3.10 -1.21
CA ALA A 211 18.57 2.01 -2.17
C ALA A 211 17.24 1.25 -2.03
N CYS A 212 16.94 0.33 -2.94
CA CYS A 212 15.72 -0.48 -2.82
C CYS A 212 15.80 -1.35 -1.57
N THR A 213 14.72 -1.43 -0.81
CA THR A 213 14.67 -2.23 0.43
C THR A 213 15.10 -3.67 0.16
N TRP A 214 16.19 -4.09 0.79
CA TRP A 214 16.76 -5.42 0.65
C TRP A 214 16.27 -6.34 1.77
N ASN A 215 15.11 -6.95 1.58
CA ASN A 215 14.56 -7.97 2.47
C ASN A 215 14.05 -9.15 1.64
N TYR A 216 14.34 -10.37 2.08
CA TYR A 216 13.88 -11.60 1.43
C TYR A 216 12.35 -11.64 1.33
N GLU A 217 11.63 -11.12 2.33
CA GLU A 217 10.16 -11.07 2.34
C GLU A 217 9.61 -10.18 1.23
N MET A 218 10.38 -9.18 0.78
CA MET A 218 9.95 -8.33 -0.33
C MET A 218 9.83 -9.13 -1.64
N GLN A 219 10.55 -10.24 -1.79
CA GLN A 219 10.41 -11.12 -2.97
C GLN A 219 9.10 -11.91 -2.95
N THR A 220 8.57 -12.19 -1.75
CA THR A 220 7.27 -12.86 -1.59
C THR A 220 6.12 -11.86 -1.61
N LEU A 221 6.29 -10.66 -1.05
CA LEU A 221 5.29 -9.61 -1.01
C LEU A 221 5.12 -8.95 -2.39
N PHE A 222 6.21 -8.61 -3.05
CA PHE A 222 6.21 -8.06 -4.41
C PHE A 222 6.59 -9.16 -5.39
N HIS A 223 5.66 -10.07 -5.68
CA HIS A 223 5.97 -11.31 -6.37
C HIS A 223 6.15 -11.10 -7.87
N ASN A 224 7.33 -11.48 -8.38
CA ASN A 224 7.65 -11.48 -9.79
C ASN A 224 8.00 -12.88 -10.30
N ASN A 225 7.25 -13.37 -11.29
CA ASN A 225 7.44 -14.69 -11.87
C ASN A 225 7.77 -14.62 -13.37
N GLN A 226 8.87 -13.95 -13.72
CA GLN A 226 9.30 -13.82 -15.12
C GLN A 226 9.71 -15.16 -15.75
N SER A 227 10.03 -16.18 -14.95
CA SER A 227 10.51 -17.48 -15.44
C SER A 227 9.42 -18.55 -15.62
N ALA A 228 8.19 -18.32 -15.15
CA ALA A 228 7.07 -19.24 -15.36
C ALA A 228 5.78 -18.49 -15.77
N PRO A 229 5.58 -18.19 -17.08
CA PRO A 229 4.36 -17.54 -17.60
C PRO A 229 3.04 -18.32 -17.38
N LYS A 230 3.09 -19.49 -16.73
CA LYS A 230 1.99 -20.42 -16.52
C LYS A 230 1.56 -20.57 -15.05
N SER A 231 2.14 -19.83 -14.11
CA SER A 231 1.82 -19.95 -12.67
C SER A 231 0.39 -19.53 -12.31
N PHE A 232 -0.30 -18.77 -13.17
CA PHE A 232 -1.74 -18.47 -13.03
C PHE A 232 -2.65 -19.42 -13.83
N LYS A 233 -2.07 -20.35 -14.60
CA LYS A 233 -2.77 -21.39 -15.37
C LYS A 233 -2.90 -22.67 -14.54
N GLY A 234 -3.77 -22.65 -13.54
CA GLY A 234 -4.12 -23.81 -12.72
C GLY A 234 -5.47 -23.63 -12.02
N THR A 235 -6.09 -24.68 -11.51
CA THR A 235 -7.31 -24.57 -10.70
C THR A 235 -6.95 -24.10 -9.29
N GLY A 236 -7.08 -22.80 -9.03
CA GLY A 236 -6.81 -22.19 -7.73
C GLY A 236 -5.44 -21.53 -7.60
N MET A 237 -5.37 -20.57 -6.68
CA MET A 237 -4.18 -19.80 -6.34
C MET A 237 -3.18 -20.65 -5.54
N ASN A 238 -1.89 -20.59 -5.90
CA ASN A 238 -0.83 -21.23 -5.12
C ASN A 238 -0.87 -20.70 -3.66
N PRO A 239 -0.96 -21.56 -2.63
CA PRO A 239 -0.93 -21.14 -1.22
C PRO A 239 0.25 -20.22 -0.87
N GLU A 240 1.40 -20.41 -1.51
CA GLU A 240 2.59 -19.57 -1.32
C GLU A 240 2.37 -18.11 -1.74
N LEU A 241 1.44 -17.86 -2.67
CA LEU A 241 1.09 -16.54 -3.16
C LEU A 241 -0.05 -15.91 -2.38
N LYS A 242 -0.57 -16.55 -1.33
CA LYS A 242 -1.65 -16.01 -0.50
C LYS A 242 -1.25 -14.69 0.16
N HIS A 243 0.00 -14.59 0.60
CA HIS A 243 0.51 -13.44 1.34
C HIS A 243 1.10 -12.33 0.46
N ALA A 244 1.24 -12.56 -0.85
CA ALA A 244 1.75 -11.52 -1.75
C ALA A 244 0.88 -10.25 -1.68
N ILE A 245 1.48 -9.09 -1.85
CA ILE A 245 0.79 -7.82 -2.03
C ILE A 245 0.55 -7.59 -3.52
N THR A 246 1.58 -7.84 -4.33
CA THR A 246 1.52 -7.69 -5.78
C THR A 246 1.89 -8.99 -6.49
N LEU A 247 1.29 -9.20 -7.67
CA LEU A 247 1.48 -10.39 -8.50
C LEU A 247 1.78 -9.95 -9.93
N HIS A 248 2.97 -10.27 -10.42
CA HIS A 248 3.41 -9.95 -11.78
C HIS A 248 4.13 -11.14 -12.43
N PRO A 249 3.97 -11.37 -13.75
CA PRO A 249 3.06 -10.68 -14.67
C PRO A 249 1.71 -11.37 -14.83
N VAL A 250 0.65 -10.59 -15.03
CA VAL A 250 -0.73 -11.01 -15.31
C VAL A 250 -1.21 -10.38 -16.63
N LYS A 251 -0.64 -10.86 -17.75
CA LYS A 251 -0.82 -10.25 -19.08
C LYS A 251 -2.17 -10.48 -19.73
N GLU A 252 -2.79 -11.62 -19.43
CA GLU A 252 -4.05 -12.01 -20.07
C GLU A 252 -5.25 -11.49 -19.26
N PRO A 253 -6.20 -10.79 -19.90
CA PRO A 253 -7.43 -10.33 -19.27
C PRO A 253 -8.17 -11.38 -18.44
N GLU A 254 -8.28 -12.59 -18.97
CA GLU A 254 -8.93 -13.71 -18.29
C GLU A 254 -8.24 -14.07 -16.96
N ASN A 255 -6.91 -14.03 -16.95
CA ASN A 255 -6.12 -14.29 -15.75
C ASN A 255 -6.25 -13.14 -14.74
N MET A 256 -6.35 -11.88 -15.19
CA MET A 256 -6.60 -10.72 -14.31
C MET A 256 -7.93 -10.88 -13.57
N ILE A 257 -9.01 -11.16 -14.31
CA ILE A 257 -10.36 -11.37 -13.76
C ILE A 257 -10.37 -12.58 -12.83
N LYS A 258 -9.75 -13.69 -13.23
CA LYS A 258 -9.68 -14.90 -12.43
C LYS A 258 -8.92 -14.68 -11.12
N THR A 259 -7.76 -14.03 -11.19
CA THR A 259 -6.95 -13.68 -10.00
C THR A 259 -7.76 -12.81 -9.06
N HIS A 260 -8.47 -11.81 -9.60
CA HIS A 260 -9.35 -10.95 -8.81
C HIS A 260 -10.46 -11.73 -8.11
N ARG A 261 -11.15 -12.62 -8.84
CA ARG A 261 -12.19 -13.47 -8.27
C ARG A 261 -11.66 -14.38 -7.15
N GLU A 262 -10.50 -15.00 -7.35
CA GLU A 262 -9.88 -15.88 -6.35
C GLU A 262 -9.48 -15.11 -5.09
N ASP A 263 -9.00 -13.87 -5.25
CA ASP A 263 -8.68 -13.00 -4.13
C ASP A 263 -9.92 -12.60 -3.34
N LEU A 264 -10.99 -12.14 -4.02
CA LEU A 264 -12.27 -11.82 -3.38
C LEU A 264 -12.87 -13.01 -2.62
N ILE A 265 -12.80 -14.22 -3.20
CA ILE A 265 -13.24 -15.45 -2.50
C ILE A 265 -12.42 -15.68 -1.23
N THR A 266 -11.12 -15.39 -1.26
CA THR A 266 -10.22 -15.53 -0.11
C THR A 266 -10.57 -14.51 0.97
N GLN A 267 -10.76 -13.24 0.60
CA GLN A 267 -11.18 -12.18 1.52
C GLN A 267 -12.53 -12.52 2.18
N ILE A 268 -13.53 -12.98 1.41
CA ILE A 268 -14.83 -13.41 1.96
C ILE A 268 -14.67 -14.54 2.99
N ARG A 269 -13.76 -15.50 2.76
CA ARG A 269 -13.50 -16.58 3.72
C ARG A 269 -12.84 -16.05 4.99
N GLU A 270 -11.89 -15.13 4.87
CA GLU A 270 -11.19 -14.51 6.00
C GLU A 270 -12.16 -13.68 6.84
N LEU A 271 -12.98 -12.84 6.20
CA LEU A 271 -14.03 -12.07 6.88
C LEU A 271 -15.03 -12.95 7.61
N LYS A 272 -15.46 -14.07 7.01
CA LYS A 272 -16.34 -15.04 7.68
C LYS A 272 -15.69 -15.70 8.90
N ALA A 273 -14.40 -16.04 8.81
CA ALA A 273 -13.67 -16.61 9.92
C ALA A 273 -13.50 -15.60 11.07
N THR A 274 -13.20 -14.33 10.75
CA THR A 274 -13.13 -13.24 11.73
C THR A 274 -14.49 -12.99 12.36
N SER A 275 -15.58 -12.97 11.58
CA SER A 275 -16.94 -12.84 12.12
C SER A 275 -17.27 -13.95 13.12
N ALA A 276 -17.00 -15.20 12.78
CA ALA A 276 -17.25 -16.33 13.68
C ALA A 276 -16.43 -16.23 14.98
N LYS A 277 -15.18 -15.80 14.90
CA LYS A 277 -14.33 -15.59 16.08
C LYS A 277 -14.88 -14.48 16.99
N LEU A 278 -15.33 -13.37 16.40
CA LEU A 278 -15.93 -12.27 17.16
C LEU A 278 -17.26 -12.69 17.80
N ASP A 279 -18.06 -13.51 17.10
CA ASP A 279 -19.29 -14.07 17.66
C ASP A 279 -19.00 -14.97 18.87
N ASP A 280 -17.96 -15.79 18.82
CA ASP A 280 -17.51 -16.61 19.96
C ASP A 280 -17.05 -15.74 21.14
N GLU A 281 -16.28 -14.67 20.90
CA GLU A 281 -15.84 -13.72 21.93
C GLU A 281 -17.03 -12.99 22.60
N LEU A 282 -18.08 -12.63 21.83
CA LEU A 282 -19.29 -12.02 22.38
C LEU A 282 -20.12 -12.98 23.25
N VAL A 283 -20.05 -14.30 22.99
CA VAL A 283 -20.75 -15.31 23.80
C VAL A 283 -20.04 -15.54 25.14
N GLU A 284 -18.73 -15.32 25.23
CA GLU A 284 -18.00 -15.38 26.50
C GLU A 284 -18.34 -14.22 27.46
N ASP A 285 -18.81 -13.08 26.92
CA ASP A 285 -19.22 -11.89 27.70
C ASP A 285 -20.71 -11.89 28.11
N GLN A 286 -21.31 -13.09 28.25
CA GLN A 286 -22.67 -13.22 28.77
C GLN A 286 -22.82 -12.46 30.10
N PRO A 287 -23.85 -11.60 30.28
CA PRO A 287 -24.07 -10.92 31.53
C PRO A 287 -24.22 -11.99 32.62
N GLN A 288 -23.41 -11.89 33.68
CA GLN A 288 -23.58 -12.74 34.84
C GLN A 288 -25.05 -12.69 35.24
N PRO A 289 -25.69 -13.86 35.47
CA PRO A 289 -27.12 -13.91 35.70
C PRO A 289 -27.47 -12.94 36.84
N LEU A 290 -28.42 -12.02 36.59
CA LEU A 290 -29.04 -11.16 37.62
C LEU A 290 -29.83 -11.97 38.67
N VAL A 291 -29.68 -13.30 38.67
CA VAL A 291 -30.11 -14.15 39.76
C VAL A 291 -29.19 -13.85 40.92
N ARG A 292 -29.73 -13.16 41.92
CA ARG A 292 -29.05 -12.88 43.18
C ARG A 292 -28.53 -14.18 43.77
N ARG A 293 -27.25 -14.47 43.58
CA ARG A 293 -26.57 -15.61 44.20
C ARG A 293 -26.43 -15.25 45.67
N ALA A 294 -26.94 -16.09 46.57
CA ALA A 294 -26.65 -15.98 47.98
C ALA A 294 -25.39 -16.82 48.23
N PRO A 295 -24.22 -16.22 48.50
CA PRO A 295 -23.01 -16.97 48.78
C PRO A 295 -23.19 -17.77 50.07
N ASN A 296 -22.84 -19.07 50.04
CA ASN A 296 -22.93 -19.95 51.20
C ASN A 296 -21.60 -20.00 51.98
N THR A 297 -20.48 -19.72 51.30
CA THR A 297 -19.14 -19.68 51.87
C THR A 297 -18.41 -18.40 51.47
N THR A 298 -17.33 -18.07 52.19
CA THR A 298 -16.50 -16.88 51.90
C THR A 298 -15.80 -16.93 50.55
N ASP A 299 -15.56 -18.14 50.03
CA ASP A 299 -14.93 -18.36 48.72
C ASP A 299 -15.91 -18.14 47.56
N ASP A 300 -17.22 -18.10 47.85
CA ASP A 300 -18.28 -17.83 46.86
C ASP A 300 -18.48 -16.33 46.59
N ILE A 301 -17.81 -15.44 47.34
CA ILE A 301 -17.99 -13.99 47.26
C ILE A 301 -17.03 -13.41 46.23
N VAL A 302 -17.56 -12.82 45.16
CA VAL A 302 -16.71 -12.08 44.20
C VAL A 302 -16.22 -10.76 44.80
N PRO A 303 -15.01 -10.27 44.47
CA PRO A 303 -14.43 -9.06 45.08
C PRO A 303 -15.32 -7.82 45.01
N TRP A 304 -16.16 -7.71 43.98
CA TRP A 304 -17.11 -6.61 43.80
C TRP A 304 -18.35 -6.70 44.72
N GLU A 305 -18.81 -7.91 45.02
CA GLU A 305 -19.91 -8.13 45.98
C GLU A 305 -19.45 -7.81 47.41
N TYR A 306 -18.18 -8.08 47.72
CA TYR A 306 -17.55 -7.70 48.99
C TYR A 306 -17.59 -6.18 49.24
N THR A 307 -17.43 -5.38 48.18
CA THR A 307 -17.46 -3.91 48.27
C THR A 307 -18.87 -3.32 48.20
N ALA A 308 -19.79 -3.95 47.47
CA ALA A 308 -21.14 -3.44 47.23
C ALA A 308 -22.18 -3.85 48.29
N LEU A 309 -22.03 -5.03 48.91
CA LEU A 309 -22.98 -5.52 49.91
C LEU A 309 -22.66 -4.93 51.29
N ASN A 310 -23.46 -3.95 51.69
CA ASN A 310 -23.39 -3.23 52.97
C ASN A 310 -23.58 -4.10 54.25
N LYS A 311 -23.56 -5.43 54.18
CA LYS A 311 -23.84 -6.29 55.32
C LYS A 311 -23.01 -7.58 55.25
N LEU A 312 -22.01 -7.64 56.15
CA LEU A 312 -21.18 -8.78 56.57
C LEU A 312 -19.81 -8.89 55.89
N THR A 313 -18.78 -8.57 56.67
CA THR A 313 -17.42 -9.08 56.48
C THR A 313 -17.20 -10.21 57.49
N PHE A 314 -16.82 -11.39 56.99
CA PHE A 314 -16.37 -12.51 57.79
C PHE A 314 -14.88 -12.37 58.10
N CYS A 315 -14.46 -12.89 59.26
CA CYS A 315 -13.06 -13.07 59.61
C CYS A 315 -12.79 -14.58 59.67
N ALA A 316 -11.77 -15.07 58.96
CA ALA A 316 -11.28 -16.42 59.15
C ALA A 316 -10.46 -16.48 60.45
N ASP A 317 -10.70 -17.52 61.26
CA ASP A 317 -9.91 -17.90 62.44
C ASP A 317 -9.98 -17.03 63.71
N GLY A 318 -11.18 -16.62 64.15
CA GLY A 318 -11.35 -16.11 65.53
C GLY A 318 -12.78 -15.83 65.97
N ILE A 319 -13.14 -16.27 67.19
CA ILE A 319 -14.50 -16.13 67.76
C ILE A 319 -14.83 -14.68 68.19
N ASN A 320 -13.83 -13.80 68.36
CA ASN A 320 -14.00 -12.41 68.83
C ASN A 320 -13.19 -11.41 67.98
N CYS A 321 -13.54 -11.22 66.71
CA CYS A 321 -12.93 -10.19 65.87
C CYS A 321 -13.87 -8.97 65.73
N PRO A 322 -13.39 -7.72 65.92
CA PRO A 322 -14.23 -6.54 65.75
C PRO A 322 -14.60 -6.36 64.27
N THR A 323 -15.91 -6.30 64.01
CA THR A 323 -16.45 -6.06 62.68
C THR A 323 -16.32 -4.59 62.31
N HIS A 324 -15.42 -4.27 61.38
CA HIS A 324 -15.30 -2.93 60.84
C HIS A 324 -15.92 -2.86 59.44
N THR A 325 -16.89 -1.97 59.27
CA THR A 325 -17.39 -1.59 57.96
C THR A 325 -16.42 -0.61 57.30
N ILE A 326 -16.32 -0.66 55.97
CA ILE A 326 -15.57 0.36 55.21
C ILE A 326 -16.23 1.72 55.48
N ASN A 327 -15.43 2.68 55.94
CA ASN A 327 -15.92 4.01 56.28
C ASN A 327 -16.38 4.77 55.00
N HIS A 328 -17.20 5.81 55.21
CA HIS A 328 -17.79 6.58 54.10
C HIS A 328 -16.75 7.18 53.15
N ASN A 329 -15.60 7.63 53.67
CA ASN A 329 -14.59 8.32 52.86
C ASN A 329 -13.87 7.36 51.90
N MET A 330 -13.59 6.13 52.37
CA MET A 330 -13.02 5.09 51.52
C MET A 330 -14.02 4.61 50.46
N LYS A 331 -15.32 4.60 50.79
CA LYS A 331 -16.39 4.29 49.81
C LYS A 331 -16.50 5.34 48.71
N ALA A 332 -16.41 6.63 49.07
CA ALA A 332 -16.44 7.71 48.09
C ALA A 332 -15.25 7.61 47.13
N ALA A 333 -14.03 7.42 47.66
CA ALA A 333 -12.83 7.28 46.83
C ALA A 333 -12.86 6.06 45.90
N LEU A 334 -13.42 4.93 46.34
CA LEU A 334 -13.63 3.75 45.49
C LEU A 334 -14.71 4.01 44.42
N GLY A 335 -15.79 4.69 44.78
CA GLY A 335 -16.85 5.08 43.85
C GLY A 335 -16.35 5.99 42.73
N ASP A 336 -15.42 6.90 43.03
CA ASP A 336 -14.85 7.80 42.03
C ASP A 336 -13.95 7.05 41.02
N ILE A 337 -13.23 6.01 41.45
CA ILE A 337 -12.37 5.18 40.56
C ILE A 337 -13.17 4.26 39.64
N ILE A 338 -14.37 3.83 40.06
CA ILE A 338 -15.19 2.85 39.31
C ILE A 338 -16.10 3.52 38.29
N ASN A 339 -16.39 4.82 38.45
CA ASN A 339 -17.24 5.60 37.55
C ASN A 339 -16.46 6.48 36.56
N GLU A 340 -15.12 6.41 36.57
CA GLU A 340 -14.25 6.81 35.46
C GLU A 340 -14.11 5.65 34.47
#